data_AF-A0A5N5D1Q0-F1
#
_entry.id   AF-A0A5N5D1Q0-F1
#
_cell.length_a   1.000
_cell.length_b   1.000
_cell.length_c   1.000
_cell.angle_alpha   90.00
_cell.angle_beta   90.00
_cell.angle_gamma   90.00
#
_symmetry.space_group_name_H-M   'P 1'
#
loop_
_entity.id
_entity.type
_entity.pdbx_description
1 polymer ?
#
loop_
_entity_poly.entity_id
_entity_poly.type
_entity_poly.pdbx_seq_one_letter_code
_entity_poly.pdbx_strand_id
1 'polypeptide(L)'
;MSQNASPSQPQDRLQADLTPKSYAEAAEKPADAGQKKSKGSKKKKSKSNGSLNNASVPQPQDDLPVPQPPASEKSFADAAVAPPEDSQVDGVSSPVNGHRSSETPDGPKDSKKTEDEKKVIYERLEGPHGVRLTSVKPDDEFEKEHRQDNKKEEKPELTSGREAGKGWERSKIRWAPLNVPLHRRLQTLMVLLHSLSIVGMLTIFFFLCSIPFLWPVLFPYTLFVLFSNAGQDGTLRHRKEWLRRLPIWSLYASYFPARLHRTQELPSTRKYIFGYHPHGIISHGAFAAFATEALGFSQLFPGITNTILTLDSNFRIPLYRDYAIRLGIGSVSRESCENLLSKGGPNGEGMGRAITIVIGGARESLDAEPGRMRLVLARRKGFVKMAVRTGADLVPVLCFGENELYEQLNPQEHPRVHRFQLLVKKLMGFTIPIFHARGVFNYDVGMMPYRRPLNVVVGRPVQVVQSQKPDPAYVDEVHTQYVQELQRIWDEWKDTFAKDRTGELEIVE
;
A
#
# COMPACT_ATOMS: atom_id res chain seq x y z
N MET A 1 -11.56 8.95 -51.98
CA MET A 1 -12.43 9.08 -50.79
C MET A 1 -11.61 8.63 -49.59
N SER A 2 -11.27 9.54 -48.67
CA SER A 2 -10.50 9.18 -47.47
C SER A 2 -11.39 8.46 -46.46
N GLN A 3 -10.87 7.37 -45.87
CA GLN A 3 -11.47 6.81 -44.66
C GLN A 3 -10.98 7.66 -43.48
N ASN A 4 -11.82 8.58 -43.02
CA ASN A 4 -11.49 9.41 -41.86
C ASN A 4 -11.50 8.52 -40.61
N ALA A 5 -10.38 8.49 -39.88
CA ALA A 5 -10.29 7.77 -38.62
C ALA A 5 -11.22 8.41 -37.58
N SER A 6 -12.01 7.59 -36.89
CA SER A 6 -12.91 8.08 -35.84
C SER A 6 -12.10 8.68 -34.68
N PRO A 7 -12.52 9.83 -34.10
CA PRO A 7 -11.81 10.45 -32.99
C PRO A 7 -11.69 9.48 -31.80
N SER A 8 -10.53 9.51 -31.14
CA SER A 8 -10.18 8.59 -30.05
C SER A 8 -10.16 9.24 -28.67
N GLN A 9 -10.09 10.56 -28.57
CA GLN A 9 -10.10 11.25 -27.27
C GLN A 9 -11.53 11.33 -26.70
N PRO A 10 -11.72 11.23 -25.37
CA PRO A 10 -13.05 11.27 -24.77
C PRO A 10 -13.83 12.56 -25.07
N GLN A 11 -13.14 13.70 -25.09
CA GLN A 11 -13.74 15.01 -25.33
C GLN A 11 -14.26 15.14 -26.77
N ASP A 12 -13.47 14.71 -27.76
CA ASP A 12 -13.85 14.71 -29.18
C ASP A 12 -15.02 13.75 -29.46
N ARG A 13 -15.13 12.64 -28.71
CA ARG A 13 -16.24 11.68 -28.86
C ARG A 13 -17.52 12.14 -28.17
N LEU A 14 -17.41 12.85 -27.04
CA LEU A 14 -18.54 13.55 -26.40
C LEU A 14 -19.09 14.67 -27.30
N GLN A 15 -18.23 15.43 -27.99
CA GLN A 15 -18.67 16.42 -28.98
C GLN A 15 -19.31 15.80 -30.24
N ALA A 16 -19.02 14.53 -30.53
CA ALA A 16 -19.58 13.78 -31.65
C ALA A 16 -20.76 12.87 -31.26
N ASP A 17 -21.23 12.93 -30.00
CA ASP A 17 -22.30 12.10 -29.43
C ASP A 17 -22.06 10.58 -29.58
N LEU A 18 -20.80 10.16 -29.42
CA LEU A 18 -20.34 8.78 -29.56
C LEU A 18 -20.05 8.14 -28.19
N THR A 19 -20.58 6.94 -27.96
CA THR A 19 -20.40 6.18 -26.71
C THR A 19 -18.93 5.92 -26.36
N PRO A 20 -18.55 5.92 -25.06
CA PRO A 20 -17.20 5.55 -24.62
C PRO A 20 -16.80 4.16 -25.13
N LYS A 21 -15.56 4.03 -25.65
CA LYS A 21 -15.04 2.73 -26.09
C LYS A 21 -14.45 1.99 -24.90
N SER A 22 -14.82 0.72 -24.72
CA SER A 22 -14.12 -0.19 -23.82
C SER A 22 -12.71 -0.46 -24.32
N TYR A 23 -11.74 -0.66 -23.42
CA TYR A 23 -10.36 -0.95 -23.78
C TYR A 23 -10.24 -2.26 -24.60
N ALA A 24 -11.12 -3.24 -24.33
CA ALA A 24 -11.18 -4.49 -25.08
C ALA A 24 -11.55 -4.28 -26.57
N GLU A 25 -12.54 -3.42 -26.87
CA GLU A 25 -12.95 -3.12 -28.24
C GLU A 25 -11.91 -2.32 -29.04
N ALA A 26 -10.95 -1.69 -28.37
CA ALA A 26 -9.81 -1.02 -29.01
C ALA A 26 -8.64 -1.98 -29.32
N ALA A 27 -8.67 -3.22 -28.80
CA ALA A 27 -7.65 -4.23 -29.01
C ALA A 27 -7.98 -5.20 -30.17
N GLU A 28 -9.26 -5.37 -30.53
CA GLU A 28 -9.70 -6.30 -31.58
C GLU A 28 -10.18 -5.59 -32.85
N LYS A 29 -9.42 -5.74 -33.96
CA LYS A 29 -9.92 -5.96 -35.34
C LYS A 29 -8.76 -6.28 -36.32
N PRO A 30 -9.04 -6.88 -37.49
CA PRO A 30 -8.35 -8.11 -37.88
C PRO A 30 -7.09 -7.89 -38.74
N ALA A 31 -6.19 -8.87 -38.63
CA ALA A 31 -5.11 -9.06 -39.61
C ALA A 31 -5.61 -9.90 -40.80
N ASP A 32 -6.14 -9.25 -41.85
CA ASP A 32 -6.25 -9.90 -43.16
C ASP A 32 -6.14 -8.89 -44.33
N ALA A 33 -4.96 -8.86 -44.96
CA ALA A 33 -4.69 -8.18 -46.23
C ALA A 33 -3.33 -8.66 -46.80
N GLY A 34 -3.27 -9.91 -47.27
CA GLY A 34 -1.98 -10.55 -47.60
C GLY A 34 -2.00 -11.63 -48.69
N GLN A 35 -2.90 -11.55 -49.69
CA GLN A 35 -2.88 -12.53 -50.79
C GLN A 35 -1.61 -12.44 -51.65
N LYS A 36 -0.82 -13.51 -51.68
CA LYS A 36 -0.02 -13.90 -52.86
C LYS A 36 -0.25 -15.38 -53.19
N LYS A 37 -0.53 -15.64 -54.48
CA LYS A 37 -0.87 -16.96 -55.03
C LYS A 37 0.37 -17.84 -55.19
N SER A 38 0.27 -19.13 -54.85
CA SER A 38 1.00 -20.20 -55.55
C SER A 38 0.18 -21.51 -55.54
N LYS A 39 0.38 -22.33 -56.58
CA LYS A 39 -0.42 -23.55 -56.87
C LYS A 39 0.09 -24.76 -56.06
N GLY A 40 -0.79 -25.69 -55.69
CA GLY A 40 -0.36 -27.01 -55.18
C GLY A 40 -1.52 -27.95 -54.84
N SER A 41 -1.69 -29.04 -55.58
CA SER A 41 -2.79 -30.01 -55.41
C SER A 41 -2.38 -31.18 -54.49
N LYS A 42 -3.28 -31.64 -53.60
CA LYS A 42 -3.78 -33.04 -53.57
C LYS A 42 -4.85 -33.33 -52.51
N LYS A 43 -5.76 -34.25 -52.86
CA LYS A 43 -6.83 -34.84 -52.02
C LYS A 43 -6.27 -35.79 -50.95
N LYS A 44 -6.96 -35.92 -49.81
CA LYS A 44 -7.35 -37.24 -49.25
C LYS A 44 -8.63 -37.15 -48.41
N LYS A 45 -9.36 -38.27 -48.31
CA LYS A 45 -10.70 -38.42 -47.71
C LYS A 45 -10.64 -39.24 -46.40
N SER A 46 -11.50 -38.90 -45.44
CA SER A 46 -12.50 -39.79 -44.77
C SER A 46 -13.39 -38.89 -43.89
N LYS A 47 -14.74 -38.94 -43.89
CA LYS A 47 -15.65 -39.98 -43.37
C LYS A 47 -15.28 -40.40 -41.92
N SER A 48 -16.20 -40.46 -40.95
CA SER A 48 -17.66 -40.65 -41.01
C SER A 48 -18.44 -40.07 -39.80
N ASN A 49 -19.76 -39.94 -39.97
CA ASN A 49 -20.91 -40.09 -39.03
C ASN A 49 -20.64 -40.05 -37.49
N GLY A 50 -21.45 -39.44 -36.62
CA GLY A 50 -22.78 -38.84 -36.78
C GLY A 50 -23.90 -39.66 -36.10
N SER A 51 -24.50 -39.14 -35.02
CA SER A 51 -25.92 -39.29 -34.65
C SER A 51 -26.28 -38.37 -33.48
N LEU A 52 -27.52 -37.85 -33.48
CA LEU A 52 -28.18 -37.20 -32.34
C LEU A 52 -28.94 -38.23 -31.48
N ASN A 53 -29.29 -37.90 -30.23
CA ASN A 53 -30.70 -37.80 -29.79
C ASN A 53 -30.90 -37.39 -28.31
N ASN A 54 -31.86 -36.46 -28.14
CA ASN A 54 -32.78 -36.15 -27.03
C ASN A 54 -32.51 -36.57 -25.55
N ALA A 55 -32.36 -35.53 -24.73
CA ALA A 55 -33.20 -35.15 -23.58
C ALA A 55 -34.03 -36.20 -22.78
N SER A 56 -33.85 -36.20 -21.45
CA SER A 56 -34.92 -36.21 -20.43
C SER A 56 -34.38 -35.87 -19.02
N VAL A 57 -35.24 -35.30 -18.15
CA VAL A 57 -34.96 -34.96 -16.74
C VAL A 57 -35.63 -35.99 -15.82
N PRO A 58 -35.00 -36.37 -14.69
CA PRO A 58 -35.76 -36.59 -13.45
C PRO A 58 -35.07 -36.15 -12.14
N GLN A 59 -35.90 -35.98 -11.10
CA GLN A 59 -35.62 -35.87 -9.65
C GLN A 59 -36.80 -36.53 -8.90
N PRO A 60 -36.78 -36.81 -7.57
CA PRO A 60 -35.69 -36.85 -6.56
C PRO A 60 -35.71 -38.17 -5.70
N GLN A 61 -35.18 -38.14 -4.46
CA GLN A 61 -35.08 -39.18 -3.37
C GLN A 61 -33.75 -39.98 -3.28
N ASP A 62 -33.16 -40.36 -2.13
CA ASP A 62 -33.20 -39.91 -0.71
C ASP A 62 -31.89 -40.42 0.01
N ASP A 63 -31.41 -39.72 1.06
CA ASP A 63 -30.60 -40.15 2.26
C ASP A 63 -29.57 -41.34 2.17
N LEU A 64 -28.24 -41.20 2.34
CA LEU A 64 -27.38 -40.93 3.54
C LEU A 64 -25.86 -41.11 3.14
N PRO A 65 -24.80 -40.88 3.98
CA PRO A 65 -24.63 -40.07 5.20
C PRO A 65 -23.48 -39.03 5.12
N VAL A 66 -23.28 -38.23 6.19
CA VAL A 66 -22.28 -37.14 6.30
C VAL A 66 -20.89 -37.62 6.76
N PRO A 67 -19.77 -37.21 6.11
CA PRO A 67 -18.41 -37.36 6.65
C PRO A 67 -18.03 -36.26 7.66
N GLN A 68 -17.43 -36.63 8.78
CA GLN A 68 -16.88 -35.69 9.78
C GLN A 68 -15.56 -35.04 9.30
N PRO A 69 -15.22 -33.82 9.75
CA PRO A 69 -13.96 -33.16 9.41
C PRO A 69 -12.75 -33.73 10.20
N PRO A 70 -11.57 -33.88 9.59
CA PRO A 70 -10.36 -34.31 10.30
C PRO A 70 -9.80 -33.23 11.22
N ALA A 71 -9.10 -33.66 12.27
CA ALA A 71 -8.60 -32.79 13.34
C ALA A 71 -7.23 -32.15 13.06
N SER A 72 -7.09 -30.89 13.47
CA SER A 72 -5.85 -30.19 13.86
C SER A 72 -4.53 -30.54 13.14
N GLU A 73 -4.18 -29.77 12.11
CA GLU A 73 -2.79 -29.70 11.63
C GLU A 73 -1.97 -28.71 12.48
N LYS A 74 -0.72 -29.10 12.80
CA LYS A 74 0.19 -28.35 13.68
C LYS A 74 1.14 -27.43 12.89
N SER A 75 1.72 -26.48 13.62
CA SER A 75 2.60 -25.41 13.14
C SER A 75 3.82 -25.91 12.34
N PHE A 76 4.21 -25.12 11.34
CA PHE A 76 5.30 -25.37 10.41
C PHE A 76 6.64 -24.89 10.96
N ALA A 77 7.42 -25.80 11.55
CA ALA A 77 8.81 -25.54 11.95
C ALA A 77 9.58 -26.88 12.04
N ASP A 78 10.17 -27.33 10.93
CA ASP A 78 11.34 -28.21 10.86
C ASP A 78 11.74 -28.46 9.38
N ALA A 79 13.05 -28.73 9.14
CA ALA A 79 13.77 -28.95 7.87
C ALA A 79 14.44 -27.70 7.20
N ALA A 80 15.72 -27.72 6.79
CA ALA A 80 16.80 -28.73 6.95
C ALA A 80 18.22 -28.13 6.73
N VAL A 81 19.26 -28.98 6.89
CA VAL A 81 20.71 -28.66 7.07
C VAL A 81 21.59 -29.63 6.25
N ALA A 82 22.73 -29.27 5.63
CA ALA A 82 23.20 -27.94 5.20
C ALA A 82 24.12 -27.93 3.93
N PRO A 83 25.45 -28.27 3.94
CA PRO A 83 26.37 -27.84 2.86
C PRO A 83 27.09 -29.05 2.18
N PRO A 84 28.07 -28.91 1.23
CA PRO A 84 29.38 -28.20 1.32
C PRO A 84 29.75 -27.44 0.00
N GLU A 85 30.99 -27.11 -0.44
CA GLU A 85 32.39 -27.30 0.02
C GLU A 85 33.38 -26.26 -0.60
N ASP A 86 34.40 -25.86 0.18
CA ASP A 86 35.82 -25.55 -0.13
C ASP A 86 36.44 -24.67 -1.27
N SER A 87 37.67 -24.22 -0.92
CA SER A 87 38.82 -23.69 -1.69
C SER A 87 38.85 -22.18 -2.03
N GLN A 88 39.77 -21.34 -1.49
CA GLN A 88 41.26 -21.27 -1.54
C GLN A 88 41.80 -20.59 -2.82
N VAL A 89 42.80 -19.69 -2.85
CA VAL A 89 43.59 -18.90 -1.85
C VAL A 89 44.07 -17.58 -2.52
N ASP A 90 44.73 -16.67 -1.76
CA ASP A 90 45.75 -15.67 -2.18
C ASP A 90 45.37 -14.51 -3.14
N GLY A 91 45.92 -13.28 -3.00
CA GLY A 91 46.82 -12.74 -1.97
C GLY A 91 47.43 -11.37 -2.33
N VAL A 92 48.03 -10.71 -1.34
CA VAL A 92 49.14 -9.71 -1.46
C VAL A 92 48.82 -8.23 -1.81
N SER A 93 48.74 -7.43 -0.73
CA SER A 93 49.32 -6.09 -0.46
C SER A 93 49.00 -4.83 -1.29
N SER A 94 48.55 -3.79 -0.58
CA SER A 94 48.88 -2.37 -0.82
C SER A 94 50.11 -1.93 0.00
N PRO A 95 50.68 -0.74 -0.27
CA PRO A 95 50.64 0.35 0.72
C PRO A 95 50.18 1.68 0.08
N VAL A 96 49.85 2.81 0.73
CA VAL A 96 49.47 3.30 2.09
C VAL A 96 49.86 4.79 2.15
N ASN A 97 48.86 5.65 2.40
CA ASN A 97 48.82 6.95 3.11
C ASN A 97 49.96 8.00 3.13
N GLY A 98 49.51 9.26 3.15
CA GLY A 98 50.14 10.43 3.81
C GLY A 98 49.59 11.75 3.22
N HIS A 99 48.67 12.51 3.85
CA HIS A 99 48.89 13.53 4.91
C HIS A 99 49.95 14.59 4.53
N ARG A 100 49.79 15.92 4.78
CA ARG A 100 49.05 16.62 5.87
C ARG A 100 48.94 18.14 5.60
N SER A 101 48.10 18.86 6.37
CA SER A 101 48.20 20.31 6.76
C SER A 101 48.08 21.40 5.67
N SER A 102 47.69 22.66 5.96
CA SER A 102 47.14 23.29 7.18
C SER A 102 46.40 24.63 6.88
N GLU A 103 45.51 25.00 7.80
CA GLU A 103 45.26 26.35 8.37
C GLU A 103 44.46 27.46 7.64
N THR A 104 43.79 28.25 8.50
CA THR A 104 42.89 29.41 8.33
C THR A 104 43.59 30.64 8.98
N PRO A 105 42.97 31.79 9.37
CA PRO A 105 41.59 32.33 9.19
C PRO A 105 41.52 33.83 8.76
N ASP A 106 40.30 34.36 8.55
CA ASP A 106 39.70 35.50 9.30
C ASP A 106 38.39 36.04 8.67
N GLY A 107 37.50 36.61 9.50
CA GLY A 107 36.24 37.29 9.10
C GLY A 107 36.27 38.80 9.43
N PRO A 108 35.17 39.46 9.84
CA PRO A 108 33.73 39.16 9.72
C PRO A 108 32.90 40.36 9.16
N LYS A 109 31.55 40.27 9.11
CA LYS A 109 30.64 41.45 9.26
C LYS A 109 29.15 41.12 9.41
N ASP A 110 28.46 41.90 10.26
CA ASP A 110 27.02 41.79 10.60
C ASP A 110 26.06 42.41 9.57
N SER A 111 24.79 41.96 9.59
CA SER A 111 23.61 42.84 9.45
C SER A 111 22.35 42.19 10.07
N LYS A 112 21.27 42.97 10.25
CA LYS A 112 20.23 42.79 11.30
C LYS A 112 18.80 42.75 10.74
N LYS A 113 17.86 42.18 11.51
CA LYS A 113 16.37 42.13 11.33
C LYS A 113 15.88 41.14 10.24
N THR A 114 14.68 40.56 10.34
CA THR A 114 13.48 40.87 11.16
C THR A 114 12.79 39.59 11.69
N GLU A 115 11.96 39.72 12.72
CA GLU A 115 11.03 38.67 13.19
C GLU A 115 9.83 38.55 12.24
N ASP A 116 9.30 37.33 12.07
CA ASP A 116 7.94 37.09 11.55
C ASP A 116 7.35 35.83 12.22
N GLU A 117 6.19 35.98 12.86
CA GLU A 117 5.51 34.91 13.59
C GLU A 117 4.83 33.91 12.64
N LYS A 118 5.27 32.64 12.64
CA LYS A 118 4.56 31.57 11.94
C LYS A 118 3.28 31.17 12.67
N LYS A 119 2.20 31.90 12.40
CA LYS A 119 0.86 31.62 12.89
C LYS A 119 0.26 30.42 12.15
N VAL A 120 0.20 29.26 12.82
CA VAL A 120 -0.43 28.05 12.27
C VAL A 120 -1.93 28.28 12.06
N ILE A 121 -2.39 28.19 10.82
CA ILE A 121 -3.80 28.35 10.46
C ILE A 121 -4.51 26.98 10.51
N TYR A 122 -5.59 26.91 11.28
CA TYR A 122 -6.47 25.74 11.36
C TYR A 122 -7.61 25.86 10.35
N GLU A 123 -7.74 24.89 9.44
CA GLU A 123 -8.89 24.82 8.54
C GLU A 123 -10.02 24.04 9.24
N ARG A 124 -11.16 24.71 9.42
CA ARG A 124 -12.36 24.17 10.07
C ARG A 124 -13.33 23.72 8.98
N LEU A 125 -13.68 22.44 9.01
CA LEU A 125 -14.74 21.89 8.17
C LEU A 125 -15.91 21.46 9.08
N GLU A 126 -17.08 22.02 8.82
CA GLU A 126 -18.32 21.65 9.50
C GLU A 126 -19.08 20.62 8.66
N GLY A 127 -19.32 19.44 9.22
CA GLY A 127 -20.16 18.42 8.57
C GLY A 127 -21.66 18.76 8.69
N PRO A 128 -22.54 18.10 7.92
CA PRO A 128 -23.99 18.39 7.86
C PRO A 128 -24.74 18.32 9.19
N HIS A 129 -24.14 17.73 10.23
CA HIS A 129 -24.71 17.55 11.57
C HIS A 129 -23.87 18.20 12.69
N GLY A 130 -23.04 19.19 12.37
CA GLY A 130 -22.30 19.99 13.37
C GLY A 130 -21.11 19.29 14.02
N VAL A 131 -20.73 18.09 13.54
CA VAL A 131 -19.48 17.43 13.92
C VAL A 131 -18.30 18.25 13.38
N ARG A 132 -17.36 18.59 14.26
CA ARG A 132 -16.25 19.49 13.97
C ARG A 132 -15.00 18.69 13.61
N LEU A 133 -14.51 18.82 12.38
CA LEU A 133 -13.18 18.33 12.01
C LEU A 133 -12.16 19.45 12.11
N THR A 134 -11.09 19.20 12.85
CA THR A 134 -9.88 20.05 12.89
C THR A 134 -8.83 19.44 11.99
N SER A 135 -8.37 20.18 10.99
CA SER A 135 -7.24 19.78 10.13
C SER A 135 -6.12 20.83 10.14
N VAL A 136 -4.90 20.39 9.84
CA VAL A 136 -3.71 21.25 9.71
C VAL A 136 -3.26 21.25 8.25
N LYS A 137 -3.10 22.45 7.68
CA LYS A 137 -2.76 22.65 6.26
C LYS A 137 -1.35 23.23 6.12
N PRO A 138 -0.53 22.81 5.13
CA PRO A 138 0.68 23.52 4.70
C PRO A 138 0.33 24.71 3.79
N ASP A 139 1.19 25.74 3.75
CA ASP A 139 0.95 27.03 3.07
C ASP A 139 0.54 26.95 1.57
N ASP A 140 -0.26 27.93 1.15
CA ASP A 140 -0.92 28.04 -0.16
C ASP A 140 -0.14 28.87 -1.23
N GLU A 141 1.16 29.15 -1.06
CA GLU A 141 1.95 29.85 -2.09
C GLU A 141 2.52 28.91 -3.18
N PHE A 142 1.64 28.25 -3.94
CA PHE A 142 2.02 27.71 -5.26
C PHE A 142 0.82 27.49 -6.21
N GLU A 143 0.20 28.56 -6.72
CA GLU A 143 -0.39 28.55 -8.08
C GLU A 143 -0.81 29.96 -8.55
N LYS A 144 0.13 30.73 -9.14
CA LYS A 144 -0.23 31.94 -9.89
C LYS A 144 0.82 32.46 -10.89
N GLU A 145 1.41 31.59 -11.71
CA GLU A 145 2.22 32.04 -12.84
C GLU A 145 2.25 31.03 -14.00
N HIS A 146 1.27 31.12 -14.91
CA HIS A 146 1.38 30.67 -16.31
C HIS A 146 0.18 31.16 -17.15
N ARG A 147 0.26 32.42 -17.60
CA ARG A 147 -0.46 32.94 -18.77
C ARG A 147 0.43 33.92 -19.52
N GLN A 148 1.15 33.42 -20.53
CA GLN A 148 1.67 34.23 -21.62
C GLN A 148 1.58 33.43 -22.91
N ASP A 149 0.59 33.77 -23.74
CA ASP A 149 0.60 33.43 -25.16
C ASP A 149 1.60 34.33 -25.88
N ASN A 150 2.36 33.80 -26.85
CA ASN A 150 2.88 34.65 -27.92
C ASN A 150 3.20 33.91 -29.24
N LYS A 151 3.14 34.72 -30.30
CA LYS A 151 2.92 34.42 -31.72
C LYS A 151 3.90 33.48 -32.44
N LYS A 152 3.41 32.96 -33.57
CA LYS A 152 4.17 32.30 -34.65
C LYS A 152 5.14 33.25 -35.37
N GLU A 153 6.26 32.71 -35.83
CA GLU A 153 6.97 33.15 -37.04
C GLU A 153 7.18 31.93 -37.97
N GLU A 154 7.04 32.13 -39.28
CA GLU A 154 7.27 31.10 -40.32
C GLU A 154 8.55 31.43 -41.11
N LYS A 155 9.46 30.46 -41.23
CA LYS A 155 10.68 30.51 -42.07
C LYS A 155 10.96 29.12 -42.69
N PRO A 156 11.72 29.03 -43.79
CA PRO A 156 11.41 28.11 -44.88
C PRO A 156 11.84 26.65 -44.67
N GLU A 157 11.16 25.76 -45.40
CA GLU A 157 11.23 24.31 -45.27
C GLU A 157 12.53 23.72 -45.86
N LEU A 158 13.33 23.07 -44.99
CA LEU A 158 14.44 22.20 -45.37
C LEU A 158 13.97 20.74 -45.31
N THR A 159 14.03 20.03 -46.44
CA THR A 159 13.63 18.62 -46.52
C THR A 159 14.65 17.70 -45.82
N SER A 160 14.25 17.18 -44.66
CA SER A 160 15.02 16.23 -43.86
C SER A 160 14.78 14.77 -44.28
N GLY A 161 15.71 13.88 -43.91
CA GLY A 161 15.58 12.43 -44.08
C GLY A 161 14.63 11.78 -43.06
N ARG A 162 14.88 10.51 -42.70
CA ARG A 162 14.13 9.86 -41.61
C ARG A 162 14.41 10.59 -40.28
N GLU A 163 13.40 11.24 -39.74
CA GLU A 163 13.45 11.83 -38.39
C GLU A 163 13.67 10.75 -37.32
N ALA A 164 14.77 10.85 -36.60
CA ALA A 164 15.01 10.05 -35.41
C ALA A 164 13.96 10.43 -34.34
N GLY A 165 13.06 9.48 -34.04
CA GLY A 165 11.95 9.68 -33.10
C GLY A 165 10.55 9.57 -33.72
N LYS A 166 10.41 9.68 -35.07
CA LYS A 166 9.10 9.53 -35.74
C LYS A 166 8.53 8.13 -35.47
N GLY A 167 7.42 8.06 -34.74
CA GLY A 167 6.83 6.84 -34.20
C GLY A 167 6.83 6.73 -32.67
N TRP A 168 7.57 7.57 -31.94
CA TRP A 168 7.50 7.60 -30.47
C TRP A 168 6.14 8.11 -29.99
N GLU A 169 5.53 9.05 -30.71
CA GLU A 169 4.14 9.49 -30.54
C GLU A 169 3.09 8.39 -30.84
N ARG A 170 3.49 7.23 -31.37
CA ARG A 170 2.65 6.02 -31.49
C ARG A 170 2.87 5.01 -30.35
N SER A 171 3.75 5.30 -29.40
CA SER A 171 3.87 4.56 -28.15
C SER A 171 2.54 4.60 -27.39
N LYS A 172 1.96 3.43 -27.10
CA LYS A 172 0.82 3.32 -26.15
C LYS A 172 1.20 3.73 -24.71
N ILE A 173 2.49 3.94 -24.44
CA ILE A 173 3.04 4.34 -23.15
C ILE A 173 3.37 5.84 -23.21
N ARG A 174 2.65 6.63 -22.40
CA ARG A 174 2.90 8.06 -22.15
C ARG A 174 4.04 8.18 -21.14
N TRP A 175 5.16 8.69 -21.60
CA TRP A 175 6.34 8.94 -20.76
C TRP A 175 6.14 10.19 -19.90
N ALA A 176 6.78 10.22 -18.73
CA ALA A 176 6.80 11.42 -17.91
C ALA A 176 7.58 12.53 -18.64
N PRO A 177 7.04 13.76 -18.77
CA PRO A 177 7.74 14.83 -19.46
C PRO A 177 9.06 15.16 -18.74
N LEU A 178 10.10 15.48 -19.51
CA LEU A 178 11.42 15.79 -18.94
C LEU A 178 11.40 17.02 -18.02
N ASN A 179 10.36 17.85 -18.08
CA ASN A 179 10.11 19.02 -17.23
C ASN A 179 9.14 18.74 -16.05
N VAL A 180 9.23 17.57 -15.40
CA VAL A 180 8.56 17.36 -14.09
C VAL A 180 9.35 18.08 -12.98
N PRO A 181 8.72 18.93 -12.13
CA PRO A 181 9.39 19.63 -11.04
C PRO A 181 10.11 18.69 -10.05
N LEU A 182 11.23 19.16 -9.47
CA LEU A 182 12.05 18.36 -8.55
C LEU A 182 11.24 17.79 -7.38
N HIS A 183 10.33 18.58 -6.77
CA HIS A 183 9.49 18.10 -5.67
C HIS A 183 8.65 16.87 -6.08
N ARG A 184 8.07 16.85 -7.29
CA ARG A 184 7.30 15.70 -7.80
C ARG A 184 8.19 14.48 -8.08
N ARG A 185 9.47 14.67 -8.40
CA ARG A 185 10.44 13.56 -8.54
C ARG A 185 10.82 13.00 -7.17
N LEU A 186 11.09 13.86 -6.20
CA LEU A 186 11.40 13.46 -4.82
C LEU A 186 10.22 12.72 -4.16
N GLN A 187 8.99 13.20 -4.34
CA GLN A 187 7.76 12.47 -3.94
C GLN A 187 7.70 11.06 -4.55
N THR A 188 7.91 10.92 -5.86
CA THR A 188 7.96 9.60 -6.54
C THR A 188 9.08 8.73 -6.00
N LEU A 189 10.27 9.29 -5.81
CA LEU A 189 11.43 8.57 -5.28
C LEU A 189 11.16 8.03 -3.87
N MET A 190 10.53 8.80 -2.99
CA MET A 190 10.25 8.33 -1.61
C MET A 190 9.17 7.26 -1.56
N VAL A 191 8.12 7.36 -2.37
CA VAL A 191 7.14 6.27 -2.49
C VAL A 191 7.74 5.02 -3.13
N LEU A 192 8.63 5.17 -4.11
CA LEU A 192 9.37 4.07 -4.75
C LEU A 192 10.31 3.36 -3.75
N LEU A 193 11.16 4.12 -3.05
CA LEU A 193 12.09 3.60 -2.06
C LEU A 193 11.37 2.89 -0.91
N HIS A 194 10.21 3.39 -0.51
CA HIS A 194 9.36 2.73 0.48
C HIS A 194 8.74 1.44 -0.07
N SER A 195 8.11 1.47 -1.24
CA SER A 195 7.46 0.30 -1.86
C SER A 195 8.46 -0.82 -2.17
N LEU A 196 9.71 -0.46 -2.50
CA LEU A 196 10.81 -1.40 -2.72
C LEU A 196 11.64 -1.67 -1.46
N SER A 197 11.29 -1.15 -0.29
CA SER A 197 12.18 -1.19 0.90
C SER A 197 12.55 -2.59 1.34
N ILE A 198 11.62 -3.55 1.29
CA ILE A 198 11.91 -4.97 1.62
C ILE A 198 12.91 -5.55 0.62
N VAL A 199 12.62 -5.45 -0.67
CA VAL A 199 13.46 -6.01 -1.75
C VAL A 199 14.84 -5.35 -1.76
N GLY A 200 14.89 -4.02 -1.70
CA GLY A 200 16.13 -3.25 -1.70
C GLY A 200 17.01 -3.53 -0.49
N MET A 201 16.44 -3.58 0.73
CA MET A 201 17.20 -3.94 1.93
C MET A 201 17.72 -5.37 1.89
N LEU A 202 16.93 -6.31 1.35
CA LEU A 202 17.35 -7.71 1.18
C LEU A 202 18.44 -7.85 0.11
N THR A 203 18.34 -7.15 -1.02
CA THR A 203 19.39 -7.08 -2.05
C THR A 203 20.67 -6.46 -1.49
N ILE A 204 20.58 -5.38 -0.71
CA ILE A 204 21.73 -4.79 -0.03
C ILE A 204 22.35 -5.81 0.94
N PHE A 205 21.56 -6.50 1.75
CA PHE A 205 22.07 -7.51 2.68
C PHE A 205 22.82 -8.63 1.95
N PHE A 206 22.24 -9.24 0.90
CA PHE A 206 22.93 -10.27 0.13
C PHE A 206 24.17 -9.75 -0.60
N PHE A 207 24.15 -8.49 -1.08
CA PHE A 207 25.33 -7.85 -1.64
C PHE A 207 26.44 -7.70 -0.57
N LEU A 208 26.11 -7.28 0.65
CA LEU A 208 27.08 -7.24 1.76
C LEU A 208 27.59 -8.64 2.12
N CYS A 209 26.74 -9.67 2.09
CA CYS A 209 27.17 -11.07 2.26
C CYS A 209 28.13 -11.56 1.16
N SER A 210 28.10 -10.96 -0.04
CA SER A 210 29.07 -11.28 -1.11
C SER A 210 30.48 -10.71 -0.85
N ILE A 211 30.68 -9.95 0.23
CA ILE A 211 31.96 -9.36 0.63
C ILE A 211 32.47 -10.09 1.90
N PRO A 212 33.42 -11.04 1.80
CA PRO A 212 33.88 -11.85 2.94
C PRO A 212 34.43 -11.05 4.12
N PHE A 213 35.03 -9.89 3.86
CA PHE A 213 35.53 -8.97 4.90
C PHE A 213 34.44 -8.50 5.88
N LEU A 214 33.16 -8.50 5.47
CA LEU A 214 32.05 -8.10 6.32
C LEU A 214 31.48 -9.26 7.16
N TRP A 215 31.86 -10.51 6.89
CA TRP A 215 31.32 -11.69 7.58
C TRP A 215 31.47 -11.67 9.11
N PRO A 216 32.58 -11.19 9.71
CA PRO A 216 32.71 -11.07 11.17
C PRO A 216 31.66 -10.16 11.82
N VAL A 217 31.02 -9.26 11.05
CA VAL A 217 29.89 -8.43 11.50
C VAL A 217 28.55 -9.03 11.08
N LEU A 218 28.45 -9.51 9.83
CA LEU A 218 27.21 -10.03 9.26
C LEU A 218 26.76 -11.35 9.90
N PHE A 219 27.68 -12.23 10.29
CA PHE A 219 27.31 -13.50 10.92
C PHE A 219 26.72 -13.30 12.33
N PRO A 220 27.36 -12.58 13.28
CA PRO A 220 26.74 -12.23 14.56
C PRO A 220 25.45 -11.42 14.41
N TYR A 221 25.40 -10.51 13.43
CA TYR A 221 24.17 -9.76 13.12
C TYR A 221 23.05 -10.69 12.68
N THR A 222 23.29 -11.62 11.76
CA THR A 222 22.28 -12.59 11.28
C THR A 222 21.81 -13.50 12.41
N LEU A 223 22.74 -13.97 13.26
CA LEU A 223 22.40 -14.75 14.44
C LEU A 223 21.50 -13.95 15.40
N PHE A 224 21.83 -12.68 15.65
CA PHE A 224 20.96 -11.76 16.40
C PHE A 224 19.59 -11.58 15.73
N VAL A 225 19.52 -11.41 14.41
CA VAL A 225 18.24 -11.30 13.67
C VAL A 225 17.36 -12.53 13.90
N LEU A 226 17.93 -13.74 13.82
CA LEU A 226 17.19 -14.99 13.96
C LEU A 226 16.62 -15.22 15.37
N PHE A 227 17.34 -14.80 16.42
CA PHE A 227 16.93 -15.01 17.82
C PHE A 227 16.31 -13.78 18.51
N SER A 228 16.19 -12.64 17.83
CA SER A 228 15.73 -11.38 18.46
C SER A 228 14.22 -11.16 18.36
N ASN A 229 13.54 -11.35 19.50
CA ASN A 229 12.09 -11.06 19.67
C ASN A 229 11.76 -9.55 19.74
N ALA A 230 12.63 -8.66 19.25
CA ALA A 230 12.46 -7.20 19.33
C ALA A 230 11.22 -6.66 18.60
N GLY A 231 10.70 -7.39 17.60
CA GLY A 231 9.42 -7.07 16.95
C GLY A 231 8.16 -7.43 17.76
N GLN A 232 8.33 -8.18 18.86
CA GLN A 232 7.24 -8.74 19.68
C GLN A 232 7.29 -8.31 21.15
N ASP A 233 8.44 -7.82 21.66
CA ASP A 233 8.66 -7.61 23.11
C ASP A 233 7.74 -6.58 23.80
N GLY A 234 7.15 -5.66 23.03
CA GLY A 234 6.21 -4.62 23.48
C GLY A 234 6.86 -3.40 24.16
N THR A 235 8.17 -3.38 24.31
CA THR A 235 8.91 -2.33 25.03
C THR A 235 8.99 -1.03 24.21
N LEU A 236 9.08 -1.14 22.89
CA LEU A 236 9.42 -0.06 21.95
C LEU A 236 10.80 0.61 22.18
N ARG A 237 11.72 -0.03 22.93
CA ARG A 237 13.07 0.50 23.26
C ARG A 237 13.90 0.95 22.05
N HIS A 238 13.65 0.36 20.89
CA HIS A 238 14.38 0.62 19.65
C HIS A 238 13.71 1.69 18.76
N ARG A 239 12.46 2.09 19.04
CA ARG A 239 11.72 3.13 18.31
C ARG A 239 12.45 4.47 18.41
N LYS A 240 12.48 5.22 17.30
CA LYS A 240 13.15 6.52 17.18
C LYS A 240 12.18 7.56 16.65
N GLU A 241 11.69 8.44 17.54
CA GLU A 241 10.73 9.49 17.16
C GLU A 241 11.30 10.48 16.14
N TRP A 242 12.61 10.78 16.19
CA TRP A 242 13.24 11.62 15.18
C TRP A 242 13.16 11.00 13.77
N LEU A 243 13.24 9.67 13.67
CA LEU A 243 13.12 8.95 12.39
C LEU A 243 11.70 9.09 11.85
N ARG A 244 10.68 8.95 12.71
CA ARG A 244 9.25 9.14 12.36
C ARG A 244 8.91 10.58 11.95
N ARG A 245 9.67 11.56 12.46
CA ARG A 245 9.51 13.01 12.21
C ARG A 245 10.34 13.58 11.06
N LEU A 246 11.11 12.76 10.33
CA LEU A 246 11.90 13.24 9.20
C LEU A 246 11.02 13.92 8.12
N PRO A 247 11.47 15.04 7.53
CA PRO A 247 10.70 15.76 6.50
C PRO A 247 10.46 14.93 5.22
N ILE A 248 11.24 13.86 5.05
CA ILE A 248 11.10 12.87 3.97
C ILE A 248 9.69 12.24 3.93
N TRP A 249 9.02 12.12 5.08
CA TRP A 249 7.66 11.57 5.15
C TRP A 249 6.61 12.58 4.68
N SER A 250 6.89 13.88 4.72
CA SER A 250 6.04 14.89 4.07
C SER A 250 6.04 14.72 2.55
N LEU A 251 7.17 14.34 1.94
CA LEU A 251 7.21 13.99 0.50
C LEU A 251 6.38 12.74 0.20
N TYR A 252 6.40 11.74 1.09
CA TYR A 252 5.57 10.54 0.96
C TYR A 252 4.08 10.88 1.05
N ALA A 253 3.65 11.61 2.09
CA ALA A 253 2.25 12.02 2.25
C ALA A 253 1.76 12.94 1.12
N SER A 254 2.59 13.88 0.67
CA SER A 254 2.27 14.83 -0.41
C SER A 254 2.21 14.21 -1.80
N TYR A 255 2.67 12.95 -1.98
CA TYR A 255 2.44 12.20 -3.21
C TYR A 255 0.97 11.77 -3.36
N PHE A 256 0.29 11.50 -2.23
CA PHE A 256 -1.08 11.02 -2.12
C PHE A 256 -2.07 12.09 -1.61
N PRO A 257 -1.73 13.39 -1.70
CA PRO A 257 -2.34 14.45 -0.88
C PRO A 257 -2.91 14.04 0.49
N ALA A 258 -2.20 13.21 1.25
CA ALA A 258 -2.81 12.46 2.35
C ALA A 258 -3.22 13.35 3.53
N ARG A 259 -4.30 12.96 4.22
CA ARG A 259 -4.88 13.64 5.38
C ARG A 259 -5.34 12.62 6.43
N LEU A 260 -5.18 13.00 7.70
CA LEU A 260 -5.64 12.25 8.86
C LEU A 260 -6.67 13.10 9.60
N HIS A 261 -7.88 12.56 9.78
CA HIS A 261 -9.03 13.24 10.37
C HIS A 261 -9.43 12.53 11.66
N ARG A 262 -9.80 13.29 12.69
CA ARG A 262 -10.21 12.78 14.01
C ARG A 262 -11.62 13.23 14.32
N THR A 263 -12.57 12.30 14.44
CA THR A 263 -13.98 12.61 14.77
C THR A 263 -14.22 12.87 16.26
N GLN A 264 -13.41 12.31 17.14
CA GLN A 264 -13.53 12.47 18.60
C GLN A 264 -12.16 12.47 19.28
N GLU A 265 -12.03 13.21 20.38
CA GLU A 265 -10.83 13.18 21.22
C GLU A 265 -10.72 11.83 21.96
N LEU A 266 -9.53 11.25 21.99
CA LEU A 266 -9.26 9.98 22.66
C LEU A 266 -8.44 10.23 23.93
N PRO A 267 -8.98 9.97 25.14
CA PRO A 267 -8.23 10.09 26.39
C PRO A 267 -6.95 9.23 26.39
N SER A 268 -5.80 9.83 26.70
CA SER A 268 -4.52 9.12 26.84
C SER A 268 -4.45 8.19 28.05
N THR A 269 -5.49 8.16 28.89
CA THR A 269 -5.66 7.25 30.03
C THR A 269 -6.18 5.86 29.65
N ARG A 270 -6.60 5.66 28.40
CA ARG A 270 -7.09 4.37 27.87
C ARG A 270 -6.04 3.67 27.00
N LYS A 271 -6.38 2.44 26.60
CA LYS A 271 -5.68 1.62 25.61
C LYS A 271 -6.53 1.54 24.35
N TYR A 272 -5.92 1.45 23.16
CA TYR A 272 -6.67 1.45 21.89
C TYR A 272 -6.20 0.42 20.87
N ILE A 273 -7.15 -0.15 20.13
CA ILE A 273 -6.89 -0.88 18.88
C ILE A 273 -7.56 -0.11 17.74
N PHE A 274 -6.75 0.57 16.94
CA PHE A 274 -7.18 1.20 15.70
C PHE A 274 -7.31 0.11 14.62
N GLY A 275 -8.53 -0.23 14.23
CA GLY A 275 -8.78 -1.15 13.13
C GLY A 275 -8.89 -0.37 11.81
N TYR A 276 -7.90 -0.52 10.94
CA TYR A 276 -7.78 0.20 9.67
C TYR A 276 -8.40 -0.57 8.51
N HIS A 277 -9.17 0.17 7.69
CA HIS A 277 -9.91 -0.31 6.52
C HIS A 277 -9.88 0.74 5.40
N PRO A 278 -9.94 0.34 4.12
CA PRO A 278 -9.58 -0.98 3.62
C PRO A 278 -8.05 -1.13 3.66
N HIS A 279 -7.54 -2.35 3.49
CA HIS A 279 -6.11 -2.62 3.33
C HIS A 279 -5.55 -2.00 2.04
N GLY A 280 -6.37 -1.91 0.98
CA GLY A 280 -5.87 -1.72 -0.38
C GLY A 280 -4.78 -2.76 -0.70
N ILE A 281 -3.82 -2.42 -1.56
CA ILE A 281 -2.73 -3.35 -1.88
C ILE A 281 -1.63 -3.33 -0.81
N ILE A 282 -1.16 -2.16 -0.38
CA ILE A 282 0.00 -1.98 0.53
C ILE A 282 -0.32 -1.07 1.74
N SER A 283 -1.55 -0.59 1.89
CA SER A 283 -1.99 0.28 3.01
C SER A 283 -1.13 1.55 3.17
N HIS A 284 -0.95 2.31 2.08
CA HIS A 284 -0.14 3.53 2.06
C HIS A 284 -0.67 4.60 3.02
N GLY A 285 -1.99 4.73 3.15
CA GLY A 285 -2.60 5.65 4.12
C GLY A 285 -2.32 5.22 5.56
N ALA A 286 -2.29 3.92 5.84
CA ALA A 286 -1.97 3.39 7.16
C ALA A 286 -0.51 3.69 7.53
N PHE A 287 0.42 3.50 6.59
CA PHE A 287 1.83 3.85 6.82
C PHE A 287 2.00 5.35 7.05
N ALA A 288 1.41 6.20 6.20
CA ALA A 288 1.49 7.65 6.33
C ALA A 288 0.93 8.15 7.67
N ALA A 289 -0.24 7.66 8.07
CA ALA A 289 -0.96 8.08 9.28
C ALA A 289 -0.39 7.52 10.59
N PHE A 290 0.06 6.26 10.60
CA PHE A 290 0.31 5.51 11.84
C PHE A 290 1.76 5.06 12.04
N ALA A 291 2.57 4.93 10.97
CA ALA A 291 4.00 4.66 11.09
C ALA A 291 4.81 5.95 11.28
N THR A 292 4.46 7.00 10.54
CA THR A 292 5.20 8.29 10.52
C THR A 292 4.49 9.39 11.31
N GLU A 293 5.10 10.56 11.41
CA GLU A 293 4.45 11.79 11.89
C GLU A 293 4.07 12.75 10.76
N ALA A 294 4.09 12.32 9.49
CA ALA A 294 3.79 13.17 8.32
C ALA A 294 2.37 13.77 8.36
N LEU A 295 1.41 13.05 8.94
CA LEU A 295 0.02 13.49 9.11
C LEU A 295 -0.27 13.96 10.55
N GLY A 296 0.76 14.25 11.35
CA GLY A 296 0.60 14.83 12.68
C GLY A 296 -0.09 13.94 13.72
N PHE A 297 0.11 12.61 13.68
CA PHE A 297 -0.53 11.68 14.62
C PHE A 297 -0.40 12.13 16.09
N SER A 298 0.81 12.49 16.53
CA SER A 298 1.03 12.95 17.91
C SER A 298 0.40 14.30 18.26
N GLN A 299 -0.03 15.09 17.27
CA GLN A 299 -0.78 16.33 17.45
C GLN A 299 -2.28 16.06 17.60
N LEU A 300 -2.83 15.10 16.83
CA LEU A 300 -4.24 14.71 16.89
C LEU A 300 -4.56 13.82 18.10
N PHE A 301 -3.61 12.99 18.52
CA PHE A 301 -3.74 12.01 19.60
C PHE A 301 -2.66 12.23 20.68
N PRO A 302 -2.68 13.38 21.39
CA PRO A 302 -1.67 13.72 22.38
C PRO A 302 -1.62 12.69 23.51
N GLY A 303 -0.41 12.28 23.90
CA GLY A 303 -0.19 11.26 24.92
C GLY A 303 -0.45 9.82 24.48
N ILE A 304 -0.92 9.57 23.26
CA ILE A 304 -1.12 8.21 22.74
C ILE A 304 0.10 7.78 21.90
N THR A 305 0.71 6.66 22.26
CA THR A 305 1.82 6.03 21.52
C THR A 305 1.28 4.88 20.69
N ASN A 306 1.02 5.13 19.40
CA ASN A 306 0.53 4.11 18.47
C ASN A 306 1.65 3.33 17.78
N THR A 307 1.45 2.02 17.63
CA THR A 307 2.32 1.09 16.88
C THR A 307 1.50 0.40 15.78
N ILE A 308 1.77 0.70 14.51
CA ILE A 308 1.17 -0.06 13.40
C ILE A 308 1.78 -1.46 13.31
N LEU A 309 0.95 -2.46 13.05
CA LEU A 309 1.34 -3.87 13.04
C LEU A 309 1.42 -4.44 11.62
N THR A 310 2.41 -5.30 11.39
CA THR A 310 2.65 -5.97 10.11
C THR A 310 2.98 -7.45 10.31
N LEU A 311 3.14 -8.20 9.21
CA LEU A 311 3.45 -9.64 9.23
C LEU A 311 4.69 -9.94 10.06
N ASP A 312 4.65 -11.01 10.85
CA ASP A 312 5.76 -11.42 11.72
C ASP A 312 7.05 -11.73 10.96
N SER A 313 6.92 -12.27 9.75
CA SER A 313 8.03 -12.57 8.84
C SER A 313 8.92 -11.35 8.54
N ASN A 314 8.35 -10.13 8.52
CA ASN A 314 9.11 -8.90 8.31
C ASN A 314 10.22 -8.68 9.34
N PHE A 315 10.05 -9.19 10.56
CA PHE A 315 11.03 -9.04 11.64
C PHE A 315 12.17 -10.06 11.58
N ARG A 316 12.10 -11.04 10.66
CA ARG A 316 13.19 -11.95 10.30
C ARG A 316 14.00 -11.48 9.09
N ILE A 317 13.57 -10.43 8.38
CA ILE A 317 14.27 -9.90 7.19
C ILE A 317 15.42 -8.99 7.64
N PRO A 318 16.70 -9.32 7.35
CA PRO A 318 17.83 -8.47 7.69
C PRO A 318 17.72 -7.07 7.08
N LEU A 319 18.26 -6.07 7.80
CA LEU A 319 18.19 -4.63 7.56
C LEU A 319 16.75 -4.04 7.59
N TYR A 320 15.78 -4.66 6.91
CA TYR A 320 14.39 -4.22 6.89
C TYR A 320 13.73 -4.26 8.27
N ARG A 321 13.96 -5.31 9.06
CA ARG A 321 13.46 -5.39 10.44
C ARG A 321 13.92 -4.21 11.31
N ASP A 322 15.16 -3.76 11.13
CA ASP A 322 15.74 -2.70 11.94
C ASP A 322 15.22 -1.33 11.50
N TYR A 323 14.92 -1.15 10.21
CA TYR A 323 14.15 -0.03 9.70
C TYR A 323 12.72 0.00 10.28
N ALA A 324 11.99 -1.13 10.22
CA ALA A 324 10.62 -1.24 10.73
C ALA A 324 10.53 -0.99 12.25
N ILE A 325 11.37 -1.67 13.04
CA ILE A 325 11.42 -1.51 14.50
C ILE A 325 11.80 -0.07 14.90
N ARG A 326 12.74 0.58 14.18
CA ARG A 326 13.12 1.98 14.48
C ARG A 326 12.00 2.97 14.15
N LEU A 327 11.16 2.69 13.16
CA LEU A 327 9.91 3.43 12.92
C LEU A 327 8.81 3.13 13.96
N GLY A 328 9.01 2.15 14.84
CA GLY A 328 8.01 1.75 15.82
C GLY A 328 6.89 0.88 15.25
N ILE A 329 7.17 0.13 14.18
CA ILE A 329 6.30 -0.89 13.59
C ILE A 329 6.48 -2.20 14.39
N GLY A 330 5.37 -2.88 14.70
CA GLY A 330 5.36 -4.13 15.49
C GLY A 330 4.83 -5.34 14.72
N SER A 331 4.95 -6.53 15.31
CA SER A 331 4.35 -7.75 14.76
C SER A 331 2.84 -7.80 15.02
N VAL A 332 2.06 -8.29 14.07
CA VAL A 332 0.62 -8.55 14.23
C VAL A 332 0.35 -9.87 14.99
N SER A 333 1.39 -10.53 15.50
CA SER A 333 1.23 -11.72 16.34
C SER A 333 0.42 -11.42 17.61
N ARG A 334 -0.29 -12.43 18.12
CA ARG A 334 -1.10 -12.30 19.34
C ARG A 334 -0.25 -11.83 20.52
N GLU A 335 0.92 -12.44 20.70
CA GLU A 335 1.86 -12.10 21.77
C GLU A 335 2.32 -10.64 21.67
N SER A 336 2.65 -10.16 20.46
CA SER A 336 3.04 -8.76 20.26
C SER A 336 1.90 -7.80 20.57
N CYS A 337 0.67 -8.10 20.16
CA CYS A 337 -0.52 -7.33 20.52
C CYS A 337 -0.72 -7.25 22.05
N GLU A 338 -0.63 -8.39 22.75
CA GLU A 338 -0.77 -8.45 24.21
C GLU A 338 0.37 -7.66 24.90
N ASN A 339 1.61 -7.87 24.48
CA ASN A 339 2.78 -7.16 25.01
C ASN A 339 2.71 -5.63 24.78
N LEU A 340 2.31 -5.17 23.60
CA LEU A 340 2.21 -3.74 23.28
C LEU A 340 1.11 -3.03 24.06
N LEU A 341 0.00 -3.71 24.36
CA LEU A 341 -1.14 -3.18 25.11
C LEU A 341 -1.05 -3.39 26.62
N SER A 342 -0.08 -4.17 27.13
CA SER A 342 0.12 -4.43 28.56
C SER A 342 1.40 -3.84 29.15
N LYS A 343 2.32 -3.30 28.32
CA LYS A 343 3.62 -2.80 28.77
C LYS A 343 3.87 -1.35 28.38
N GLY A 344 4.47 -0.61 29.31
CA GLY A 344 4.86 0.79 29.13
C GLY A 344 3.67 1.73 29.32
N GLY A 345 3.76 2.94 28.76
CA GLY A 345 2.85 4.02 29.15
C GLY A 345 3.15 4.57 30.55
N PRO A 346 2.50 5.66 31.00
CA PRO A 346 2.89 6.31 32.26
C PRO A 346 2.57 5.49 33.52
N ASN A 347 1.69 4.49 33.44
CA ASN A 347 1.41 3.55 34.54
C ASN A 347 2.18 2.22 34.42
N GLY A 348 2.97 2.00 33.38
CA GLY A 348 3.67 0.74 33.11
C GLY A 348 2.80 -0.39 32.52
N GLU A 349 1.47 -0.33 32.63
CA GLU A 349 0.51 -1.37 32.23
C GLU A 349 -0.19 -1.09 30.88
N GLY A 350 0.40 -0.24 30.06
CA GLY A 350 -0.06 0.11 28.73
C GLY A 350 -0.95 1.35 28.63
N MET A 351 -1.08 2.19 29.67
CA MET A 351 -1.85 3.44 29.56
C MET A 351 -1.33 4.34 28.43
N GLY A 352 -2.21 4.79 27.54
CA GLY A 352 -1.82 5.56 26.36
C GLY A 352 -1.13 4.74 25.26
N ARG A 353 -1.09 3.41 25.36
CA ARG A 353 -0.68 2.55 24.24
C ARG A 353 -1.80 2.38 23.24
N ALA A 354 -1.41 2.40 21.97
CA ALA A 354 -2.28 2.05 20.88
C ALA A 354 -1.58 1.09 19.91
N ILE A 355 -2.35 0.22 19.28
CA ILE A 355 -1.91 -0.56 18.13
C ILE A 355 -2.83 -0.28 16.93
N THR A 356 -2.26 -0.23 15.71
CA THR A 356 -3.05 -0.18 14.48
C THR A 356 -2.96 -1.52 13.76
N ILE A 357 -4.10 -2.13 13.48
CA ILE A 357 -4.21 -3.40 12.76
C ILE A 357 -5.00 -3.14 11.47
N VAL A 358 -4.41 -3.48 10.32
CA VAL A 358 -5.14 -3.48 9.05
C VAL A 358 -5.97 -4.76 8.97
N ILE A 359 -7.29 -4.64 9.16
CA ILE A 359 -8.11 -5.80 9.57
C ILE A 359 -8.34 -6.79 8.42
N GLY A 360 -8.57 -6.32 7.19
CA GLY A 360 -8.85 -7.19 6.04
C GLY A 360 -7.65 -7.97 5.50
N GLY A 361 -6.42 -7.47 5.72
CA GLY A 361 -5.18 -8.16 5.39
C GLY A 361 -5.08 -8.65 3.93
N ALA A 362 -4.31 -9.72 3.71
CA ALA A 362 -4.08 -10.34 2.41
C ALA A 362 -5.30 -11.03 1.74
N ARG A 363 -6.53 -10.83 2.24
CA ARG A 363 -7.76 -11.20 1.50
C ARG A 363 -8.32 -9.96 0.84
N GLU A 364 -8.56 -8.93 1.63
CA GLU A 364 -9.02 -7.62 1.15
C GLU A 364 -8.06 -7.01 0.12
N SER A 365 -6.75 -7.23 0.26
CA SER A 365 -5.77 -6.77 -0.72
C SER A 365 -5.87 -7.43 -2.10
N LEU A 366 -6.49 -8.61 -2.21
CA LEU A 366 -6.74 -9.30 -3.49
C LEU A 366 -8.09 -8.90 -4.10
N ASP A 367 -9.00 -8.40 -3.27
CA ASP A 367 -10.36 -7.97 -3.64
C ASP A 367 -10.47 -6.43 -3.81
N ALA A 368 -9.37 -5.68 -3.60
CA ALA A 368 -9.32 -4.22 -3.70
C ALA A 368 -9.51 -3.73 -5.14
N GLU A 369 -10.63 -3.06 -5.39
CA GLU A 369 -11.11 -2.58 -6.69
C GLU A 369 -11.41 -1.06 -6.59
N PRO A 370 -10.88 -0.21 -7.50
CA PRO A 370 -11.16 1.22 -7.47
C PRO A 370 -12.66 1.56 -7.51
N GLY A 371 -13.09 2.54 -6.73
CA GLY A 371 -14.48 2.98 -6.65
C GLY A 371 -15.38 2.12 -5.77
N ARG A 372 -14.87 1.04 -5.16
CA ARG A 372 -15.63 0.15 -4.27
C ARG A 372 -15.01 0.05 -2.89
N MET A 373 -15.87 -0.03 -1.87
CA MET A 373 -15.47 -0.17 -0.47
C MET A 373 -15.98 -1.51 0.07
N ARG A 374 -15.21 -2.58 -0.13
CA ARG A 374 -15.56 -3.95 0.31
C ARG A 374 -14.63 -4.38 1.44
N LEU A 375 -15.17 -4.56 2.64
CA LEU A 375 -14.39 -4.83 3.85
C LEU A 375 -14.52 -6.28 4.31
N VAL A 376 -13.41 -7.00 4.37
CA VAL A 376 -13.29 -8.39 4.82
C VAL A 376 -13.34 -8.41 6.34
N LEU A 377 -14.54 -8.25 6.89
CA LEU A 377 -14.77 -8.00 8.31
C LEU A 377 -15.86 -8.89 8.93
N ALA A 378 -16.79 -9.45 8.16
CA ALA A 378 -18.00 -10.15 8.68
C ALA A 378 -17.67 -11.24 9.71
N ARG A 379 -16.64 -12.06 9.41
CA ARG A 379 -16.18 -13.16 10.28
C ARG A 379 -14.93 -12.83 11.11
N ARG A 380 -14.34 -11.63 10.96
CA ARG A 380 -13.04 -11.27 11.56
C ARG A 380 -13.15 -10.75 13.00
N LYS A 381 -13.50 -11.63 13.93
CA LYS A 381 -13.68 -11.27 15.35
C LYS A 381 -12.40 -11.38 16.20
N GLY A 382 -11.25 -11.62 15.58
CA GLY A 382 -9.96 -11.81 16.26
C GLY A 382 -9.48 -10.57 17.03
N PHE A 383 -9.50 -9.40 16.39
CA PHE A 383 -9.09 -8.14 17.01
C PHE A 383 -10.02 -7.72 18.16
N VAL A 384 -11.32 -8.02 18.05
CA VAL A 384 -12.30 -7.81 19.14
C VAL A 384 -11.96 -8.67 20.35
N LYS A 385 -11.62 -9.95 20.15
CA LYS A 385 -11.15 -10.82 21.25
C LYS A 385 -9.85 -10.30 21.89
N MET A 386 -8.98 -9.61 21.14
CA MET A 386 -7.79 -8.96 21.70
C MET A 386 -8.13 -7.72 22.52
N ALA A 387 -9.05 -6.88 22.05
CA ALA A 387 -9.58 -5.74 22.79
C ALA A 387 -10.18 -6.16 24.14
N VAL A 388 -11.07 -7.16 24.13
CA VAL A 388 -11.71 -7.67 25.35
C VAL A 388 -10.68 -8.24 26.34
N ARG A 389 -9.65 -8.96 25.89
CA ARG A 389 -8.59 -9.45 26.79
C ARG A 389 -7.74 -8.35 27.42
N THR A 390 -7.44 -7.32 26.64
CA THR A 390 -6.49 -6.26 27.04
C THR A 390 -7.15 -5.04 27.68
N GLY A 391 -8.48 -4.91 27.60
CA GLY A 391 -9.21 -3.72 28.04
C GLY A 391 -8.90 -2.51 27.16
N ALA A 392 -8.68 -2.74 25.86
CA ALA A 392 -8.41 -1.70 24.88
C ALA A 392 -9.67 -1.39 24.06
N ASP A 393 -9.98 -0.11 23.90
CA ASP A 393 -11.13 0.34 23.12
C ASP A 393 -10.89 0.16 21.62
N LEU A 394 -11.92 -0.24 20.88
CA LEU A 394 -11.83 -0.41 19.44
C LEU A 394 -12.10 0.93 18.75
N VAL A 395 -11.15 1.40 17.96
CA VAL A 395 -11.30 2.63 17.16
C VAL A 395 -11.41 2.23 15.68
N PRO A 396 -12.58 2.40 15.05
CA PRO A 396 -12.74 2.16 13.62
C PRO A 396 -12.03 3.28 12.84
N VAL A 397 -11.25 2.89 11.83
CA VAL A 397 -10.56 3.82 10.93
C VAL A 397 -10.89 3.44 9.50
N LEU A 398 -11.42 4.39 8.74
CA LEU A 398 -11.80 4.21 7.34
C LEU A 398 -10.99 5.17 6.45
N CYS A 399 -10.30 4.64 5.45
CA CYS A 399 -9.51 5.40 4.49
C CYS A 399 -10.19 5.45 3.13
N PHE A 400 -10.61 6.65 2.72
CA PHE A 400 -11.10 6.92 1.37
C PHE A 400 -9.90 7.18 0.45
N GLY A 401 -9.86 6.54 -0.72
CA GLY A 401 -8.78 6.69 -1.71
C GLY A 401 -7.75 5.54 -1.75
N GLU A 402 -7.78 4.60 -0.80
CA GLU A 402 -6.77 3.53 -0.68
C GLU A 402 -6.91 2.44 -1.77
N ASN A 403 -8.14 2.13 -2.21
CA ASN A 403 -8.38 1.17 -3.30
C ASN A 403 -8.09 1.80 -4.67
N GLU A 404 -8.19 3.12 -4.77
CA GLU A 404 -7.95 3.92 -5.98
C GLU A 404 -6.46 4.11 -6.30
N LEU A 405 -5.57 3.58 -5.46
CA LEU A 405 -4.12 3.66 -5.65
C LEU A 405 -3.58 2.69 -6.70
N TYR A 406 -4.31 1.64 -7.07
CA TYR A 406 -3.83 0.60 -7.99
C TYR A 406 -4.97 0.00 -8.80
N GLU A 407 -4.68 -0.49 -10.00
CA GLU A 407 -5.61 -1.28 -10.81
C GLU A 407 -5.16 -2.75 -10.77
N GLN A 408 -5.97 -3.60 -10.13
CA GLN A 408 -5.70 -5.05 -10.10
C GLN A 408 -6.10 -5.71 -11.41
N LEU A 409 -5.35 -6.73 -11.80
CA LEU A 409 -5.77 -7.62 -12.87
C LEU A 409 -6.99 -8.41 -12.42
N ASN A 410 -8.10 -8.30 -13.16
CA ASN A 410 -9.36 -8.93 -12.81
C ASN A 410 -9.22 -10.46 -12.65
N PRO A 411 -9.50 -11.04 -11.46
CA PRO A 411 -9.37 -12.48 -11.24
C PRO A 411 -10.24 -13.34 -12.17
N GLN A 412 -11.36 -12.80 -12.66
CA GLN A 412 -12.26 -13.49 -13.61
C GLN A 412 -11.63 -13.63 -15.00
N GLU A 413 -10.83 -12.66 -15.43
CA GLU A 413 -10.13 -12.67 -16.72
C GLU A 413 -8.90 -13.60 -16.68
N HIS A 414 -8.31 -13.79 -15.49
CA HIS A 414 -7.08 -14.57 -15.30
C HIS A 414 -7.17 -15.64 -14.19
N PRO A 415 -8.08 -16.63 -14.29
CA PRO A 415 -8.34 -17.61 -13.23
C PRO A 415 -7.14 -18.52 -12.89
N ARG A 416 -6.18 -18.68 -13.81
CA ARG A 416 -4.91 -19.41 -13.53
C ARG A 416 -3.98 -18.62 -12.61
N VAL A 417 -3.89 -17.30 -12.81
CA VAL A 417 -3.08 -16.39 -11.99
C VAL A 417 -3.67 -16.33 -10.58
N HIS A 418 -4.99 -16.14 -10.48
CA HIS A 418 -5.69 -16.12 -9.18
C HIS A 418 -5.51 -17.44 -8.40
N ARG A 419 -5.60 -18.61 -9.06
CA ARG A 419 -5.30 -19.91 -8.44
C ARG A 419 -3.85 -20.01 -7.94
N PHE A 420 -2.88 -19.48 -8.69
CA PHE A 420 -1.48 -19.44 -8.25
C PHE A 420 -1.29 -18.50 -7.04
N GLN A 421 -1.90 -17.32 -7.04
CA GLN A 421 -1.87 -16.41 -5.89
C GLN A 421 -2.48 -17.06 -4.64
N LEU A 422 -3.63 -17.73 -4.76
CA LEU A 422 -4.25 -18.49 -3.66
C LEU A 422 -3.38 -19.67 -3.19
N LEU A 423 -2.64 -20.32 -4.08
CA LEU A 423 -1.68 -21.36 -3.72
C LEU A 423 -0.49 -20.77 -2.92
N VAL A 424 0.09 -19.67 -3.39
CA VAL A 424 1.15 -18.92 -2.67
C VAL A 424 0.64 -18.44 -1.30
N LYS A 425 -0.62 -17.96 -1.22
CA LYS A 425 -1.28 -17.62 0.06
C LYS A 425 -1.28 -18.78 1.03
N LYS A 426 -1.64 -19.97 0.55
CA LYS A 426 -1.75 -21.19 1.36
C LYS A 426 -0.39 -21.69 1.85
N LEU A 427 0.66 -21.54 1.02
CA LEU A 427 2.03 -21.97 1.33
C LEU A 427 2.81 -20.97 2.20
N MET A 428 2.71 -19.68 1.93
CA MET A 428 3.55 -18.65 2.57
C MET A 428 2.80 -17.73 3.56
N GLY A 429 1.47 -17.85 3.68
CA GLY A 429 0.65 -17.01 4.56
C GLY A 429 0.41 -15.58 4.06
N PHE A 430 1.09 -15.16 2.98
CA PHE A 430 0.91 -13.89 2.30
C PHE A 430 0.83 -14.11 0.78
N THR A 431 0.23 -13.15 0.08
CA THR A 431 0.22 -13.10 -1.39
C THR A 431 0.94 -11.86 -1.87
N ILE A 432 1.57 -11.97 -3.04
CA ILE A 432 1.93 -10.81 -3.85
C ILE A 432 0.76 -10.61 -4.83
N PRO A 433 -0.07 -9.55 -4.69
CA PRO A 433 -1.09 -9.25 -5.68
C PRO A 433 -0.39 -8.86 -6.99
N ILE A 434 -0.91 -9.32 -8.14
CA ILE A 434 -0.40 -8.88 -9.44
C ILE A 434 -1.25 -7.68 -9.86
N PHE A 435 -0.74 -6.50 -9.52
CA PHE A 435 -1.34 -5.21 -9.85
C PHE A 435 -0.54 -4.50 -10.92
N HIS A 436 -1.22 -3.64 -11.65
CA HIS A 436 -0.56 -2.60 -12.42
C HIS A 436 -0.98 -1.23 -11.89
N ALA A 437 -0.02 -0.34 -11.89
CA ALA A 437 -0.25 1.09 -11.87
C ALA A 437 0.81 1.68 -12.81
N ARG A 438 1.50 2.75 -12.42
CA ARG A 438 2.41 3.44 -13.36
C ARG A 438 3.88 3.08 -13.20
N GLY A 439 4.65 3.39 -14.24
CA GLY A 439 6.09 3.27 -14.24
C GLY A 439 6.78 4.32 -13.39
N VAL A 440 8.08 4.12 -13.14
CA VAL A 440 8.95 5.15 -12.54
C VAL A 440 9.16 6.31 -13.51
N PHE A 441 9.17 6.01 -14.82
CA PHE A 441 9.43 6.95 -15.91
C PHE A 441 8.25 7.14 -16.89
N ASN A 442 7.14 6.41 -16.69
CA ASN A 442 5.96 6.45 -17.56
C ASN A 442 4.66 6.40 -16.73
N TYR A 443 3.54 6.79 -17.33
CA TYR A 443 2.25 6.89 -16.65
C TYR A 443 1.37 5.63 -16.69
N ASP A 444 1.71 4.64 -17.51
CA ASP A 444 0.74 3.61 -17.94
C ASP A 444 1.15 2.16 -17.59
N VAL A 445 2.41 1.87 -17.24
CA VAL A 445 2.85 0.51 -16.84
C VAL A 445 3.96 0.54 -15.77
N GLY A 446 3.64 0.05 -14.56
CA GLY A 446 4.61 -0.28 -13.52
C GLY A 446 4.02 -0.49 -12.11
N MET A 447 4.87 -0.45 -11.08
CA MET A 447 4.50 -0.73 -9.68
C MET A 447 4.22 0.52 -8.82
N MET A 448 4.26 1.74 -9.38
CA MET A 448 4.04 2.97 -8.61
C MET A 448 2.54 3.27 -8.46
N PRO A 449 1.99 3.40 -7.24
CA PRO A 449 0.57 3.64 -7.01
C PRO A 449 0.11 4.97 -7.62
N TYR A 450 -1.13 5.12 -8.06
CA TYR A 450 -1.74 6.36 -8.55
C TYR A 450 -1.71 7.51 -7.52
N ARG A 451 -1.68 8.77 -7.99
CA ARG A 451 -1.64 9.97 -7.12
C ARG A 451 -3.08 10.38 -6.82
N ARG A 452 -3.73 9.65 -5.92
CA ARG A 452 -5.08 9.93 -5.47
C ARG A 452 -5.05 10.46 -4.03
N PRO A 453 -5.97 11.37 -3.64
CA PRO A 453 -6.10 11.81 -2.26
C PRO A 453 -6.39 10.64 -1.31
N LEU A 454 -5.67 10.54 -0.20
CA LEU A 454 -5.96 9.62 0.89
C LEU A 454 -6.56 10.37 2.08
N ASN A 455 -7.80 10.06 2.44
CA ASN A 455 -8.48 10.64 3.60
C ASN A 455 -8.73 9.56 4.65
N VAL A 456 -7.85 9.49 5.65
CA VAL A 456 -7.93 8.55 6.77
C VAL A 456 -8.81 9.16 7.86
N VAL A 457 -10.00 8.63 8.07
CA VAL A 457 -10.95 9.11 9.09
C VAL A 457 -10.95 8.17 10.29
N VAL A 458 -10.54 8.69 11.46
CA VAL A 458 -10.59 8.00 12.75
C VAL A 458 -11.93 8.25 13.42
N GLY A 459 -12.69 7.17 13.61
CA GLY A 459 -14.02 7.15 14.22
C GLY A 459 -14.05 7.29 15.73
N ARG A 460 -15.25 7.07 16.29
CA ARG A 460 -15.50 7.09 17.74
C ARG A 460 -15.07 5.75 18.36
N PRO A 461 -14.51 5.74 19.58
CA PRO A 461 -14.11 4.51 20.25
C PRO A 461 -15.35 3.72 20.70
N VAL A 462 -15.42 2.44 20.31
CA VAL A 462 -16.31 1.45 20.93
C VAL A 462 -15.64 1.01 22.24
N GLN A 463 -16.29 1.32 23.36
CA GLN A 463 -15.74 1.04 24.68
C GLN A 463 -15.82 -0.44 25.02
N VAL A 464 -14.72 -1.00 25.55
CA VAL A 464 -14.62 -2.42 25.84
C VAL A 464 -14.37 -2.69 27.33
N VAL A 465 -15.20 -3.58 27.89
CA VAL A 465 -15.02 -4.13 29.24
C VAL A 465 -14.01 -5.28 29.18
N GLN A 466 -13.01 -5.24 30.07
CA GLN A 466 -11.94 -6.23 30.06
C GLN A 466 -12.41 -7.59 30.62
N SER A 467 -12.15 -8.68 29.89
CA SER A 467 -12.31 -10.05 30.37
C SER A 467 -11.22 -10.97 29.83
N GLN A 468 -10.61 -11.76 30.72
CA GLN A 468 -9.61 -12.78 30.39
C GLN A 468 -10.18 -13.92 29.52
N LYS A 469 -11.49 -14.17 29.65
CA LYS A 469 -12.25 -15.14 28.85
C LYS A 469 -13.34 -14.38 28.09
N PRO A 470 -13.06 -13.86 26.87
CA PRO A 470 -14.06 -13.17 26.08
C PRO A 470 -15.25 -14.08 25.78
N ASP A 471 -16.42 -13.67 26.26
CA ASP A 471 -17.68 -14.33 25.94
C ASP A 471 -18.04 -14.14 24.45
N PRO A 472 -18.44 -15.19 23.71
CA PRO A 472 -18.81 -15.07 22.30
C PRO A 472 -19.93 -14.08 22.02
N ALA A 473 -20.96 -13.98 22.86
CA ALA A 473 -22.08 -13.05 22.61
C ALA A 473 -21.64 -11.60 22.79
N TYR A 474 -20.87 -11.29 23.84
CA TYR A 474 -20.29 -9.95 24.03
C TYR A 474 -19.30 -9.57 22.92
N VAL A 475 -18.49 -10.52 22.43
CA VAL A 475 -17.61 -10.29 21.28
C VAL A 475 -18.40 -9.96 20.00
N ASP A 476 -19.57 -10.57 19.82
CA ASP A 476 -20.43 -10.35 18.67
C ASP A 476 -21.18 -9.01 18.78
N GLU A 477 -21.59 -8.60 19.98
CA GLU A 477 -22.14 -7.27 20.27
C GLU A 477 -21.13 -6.17 19.95
N VAL A 478 -19.91 -6.25 20.51
CA VAL A 478 -18.84 -5.28 20.29
C VAL A 478 -18.40 -5.23 18.82
N HIS A 479 -18.37 -6.37 18.12
CA HIS A 479 -18.12 -6.42 16.68
C HIS A 479 -19.23 -5.70 15.88
N THR A 480 -20.49 -5.87 16.28
CA THR A 480 -21.64 -5.20 15.66
C THR A 480 -21.57 -3.68 15.85
N GLN A 481 -21.28 -3.20 17.06
CA GLN A 481 -21.08 -1.77 17.34
C GLN A 481 -19.92 -1.18 16.53
N TYR A 482 -18.83 -1.94 16.38
CA TYR A 482 -17.68 -1.55 15.55
C TYR A 482 -18.02 -1.43 14.06
N VAL A 483 -18.82 -2.36 13.52
CA VAL A 483 -19.32 -2.28 12.13
C VAL A 483 -20.28 -1.09 11.95
N GLN A 484 -21.15 -0.82 12.93
CA GLN A 484 -22.06 0.33 12.90
C GLN A 484 -21.30 1.66 12.86
N GLU A 485 -20.21 1.81 13.62
CA GLU A 485 -19.38 3.02 13.55
C GLU A 485 -18.62 3.14 12.22
N LEU A 486 -18.18 2.05 11.58
CA LEU A 486 -17.64 2.10 10.22
C LEU A 486 -18.69 2.56 9.20
N GLN A 487 -19.91 2.02 9.28
CA GLN A 487 -21.03 2.43 8.44
C GLN A 487 -21.36 3.91 8.65
N ARG A 488 -21.36 4.40 9.90
CA ARG A 488 -21.57 5.80 10.24
C ARG A 488 -20.51 6.72 9.61
N ILE A 489 -19.22 6.34 9.65
CA ILE A 489 -18.14 7.11 9.00
C ILE A 489 -18.34 7.12 7.48
N TRP A 490 -18.73 6.00 6.90
CA TRP A 490 -19.02 5.91 5.46
C TRP A 490 -20.17 6.84 5.08
N ASP A 491 -21.33 6.74 5.74
CA ASP A 491 -22.51 7.54 5.41
C ASP A 491 -22.31 9.05 5.62
N GLU A 492 -21.49 9.46 6.60
CA GLU A 492 -21.18 10.86 6.85
C GLU A 492 -20.21 11.47 5.81
N TRP A 493 -19.29 10.68 5.25
CA TRP A 493 -18.16 11.20 4.45
C TRP A 493 -18.06 10.71 2.99
N LYS A 494 -18.85 9.72 2.57
CA LYS A 494 -18.82 9.15 1.21
C LYS A 494 -19.04 10.20 0.11
N ASP A 495 -19.98 11.12 0.28
CA ASP A 495 -20.26 12.16 -0.73
C ASP A 495 -19.19 13.27 -0.77
N THR A 496 -18.34 13.36 0.27
CA THR A 496 -17.21 14.28 0.32
C THR A 496 -15.94 13.65 -0.28
N PHE A 497 -15.61 12.41 0.11
CA PHE A 497 -14.32 11.77 -0.22
C PHE A 497 -14.40 10.63 -1.25
N ALA A 498 -15.57 10.06 -1.52
CA ALA A 498 -15.81 8.98 -2.49
C ALA A 498 -16.91 9.37 -3.50
N LYS A 499 -16.65 10.48 -4.22
CA LYS A 499 -17.56 11.04 -5.23
C LYS A 499 -17.73 10.13 -6.45
N ASP A 500 -16.63 9.51 -6.88
CA ASP A 500 -16.57 8.64 -8.07
C ASP A 500 -16.86 7.16 -7.73
N ARG A 501 -17.56 6.88 -6.63
CA ARG A 501 -17.85 5.51 -6.17
C ARG A 501 -18.83 4.79 -7.10
N THR A 502 -18.62 3.49 -7.28
CA THR A 502 -19.50 2.60 -8.07
C THR A 502 -20.42 1.76 -7.19
N GLY A 503 -20.23 1.78 -5.87
CA GLY A 503 -21.06 1.09 -4.89
C GLY A 503 -20.95 1.69 -3.49
N GLU A 504 -21.82 1.22 -2.60
CA GLU A 504 -21.79 1.57 -1.18
C GLU A 504 -20.85 0.66 -0.38
N LEU A 505 -20.70 0.89 0.93
CA LEU A 505 -19.90 0.05 1.82
C LEU A 505 -20.50 -1.37 1.89
N GLU A 506 -19.71 -2.38 1.51
CA GLU A 506 -20.04 -3.79 1.63
C GLU A 506 -19.21 -4.44 2.75
N ILE A 507 -19.84 -5.12 3.70
CA ILE A 507 -19.15 -5.98 4.66
C ILE A 507 -19.18 -7.42 4.14
N VAL A 508 -18.00 -7.99 3.85
CA VAL A 508 -17.81 -9.32 3.26
C VAL A 508 -17.06 -10.27 4.20
N GLU A 509 -17.08 -11.56 3.87
CA GLU A 509 -16.44 -12.65 4.64
C GLU A 509 -14.93 -12.74 4.44
#